data_AF-A0A654DEG1-F1
#
_entry.id   AF-A0A654DEG1-F1
#
_cell.length_a   1.000
_cell.length_b   1.000
_cell.length_c   1.000
_cell.angle_alpha   90.00
_cell.angle_beta   90.00
_cell.angle_gamma   90.00
#
_symmetry.space_group_name_H-M   'P 1'
#
loop_
_entity.id
_entity.type
_entity.pdbx_description
1 polymer ?
#
loop_
_entity_poly.entity_id
_entity_poly.type
_entity_poly.pdbx_seq_one_letter_code
_entity_poly.pdbx_strand_id
1 'polypeptide(L)'
;MRRSKQRECEAGYRRSSVALSPTSLDVIERIKTNFRLPSREAAINAVLELIHSDMFLWHEFMSHRPPDLTKQTVGEPGPDRAD
;
A
#
# COMPACT_ATOMS: atom_id res chain seq x y z
N MET A 1 -9.24 -27.40 -4.16
CA MET A 1 -9.51 -25.99 -4.50
C MET A 1 -10.84 -25.42 -3.98
N ARG A 2 -11.86 -26.24 -3.66
CA ARG A 2 -13.22 -25.74 -3.31
C ARG A 2 -13.40 -25.35 -1.83
N ARG A 3 -12.70 -25.99 -0.89
CA ARG A 3 -12.88 -25.77 0.56
C ARG A 3 -12.20 -24.50 1.09
N SER A 4 -10.99 -24.17 0.64
CA SER A 4 -10.27 -22.97 1.15
C SER A 4 -10.95 -21.68 0.71
N LYS A 5 -11.36 -21.59 -0.57
CA LYS A 5 -12.07 -20.42 -1.10
C LYS A 5 -13.42 -20.20 -0.44
N GLN A 6 -14.11 -21.28 -0.07
CA GLN A 6 -15.38 -21.20 0.66
C GLN A 6 -15.17 -20.69 2.09
N ARG A 7 -14.13 -21.17 2.78
CA ARG A 7 -13.75 -20.66 4.11
C ARG A 7 -13.36 -19.19 4.08
N GLU A 8 -12.63 -18.75 3.06
CA GLU A 8 -12.29 -17.32 2.86
C GLU A 8 -13.56 -16.48 2.70
N CYS A 9 -14.52 -16.92 1.86
CA CYS A 9 -15.79 -16.22 1.71
C CYS A 9 -16.60 -16.18 3.01
N GLU A 10 -16.67 -17.28 3.76
CA GLU A 10 -17.35 -17.35 5.06
C GLU A 10 -16.68 -16.44 6.11
N ALA A 11 -15.35 -16.27 6.02
CA ALA A 11 -14.58 -15.35 6.86
C ALA A 11 -14.65 -13.88 6.36
N GLY A 12 -15.42 -13.58 5.31
CA GLY A 12 -15.66 -12.23 4.83
C GLY A 12 -14.57 -11.66 3.90
N TYR A 13 -13.64 -12.48 3.42
CA TYR A 13 -12.58 -12.03 2.51
C TYR A 13 -13.20 -11.52 1.20
N ARG A 14 -12.71 -10.36 0.75
CA ARG A 14 -13.10 -9.77 -0.54
C ARG A 14 -11.94 -9.88 -1.52
N ARG A 15 -12.26 -10.23 -2.76
CA ARG A 15 -11.28 -10.31 -3.84
C ARG A 15 -11.17 -8.98 -4.57
N SER A 16 -9.94 -8.50 -4.71
CA SER A 16 -9.59 -7.34 -5.51
C SER A 16 -8.51 -7.73 -6.51
N SER A 17 -8.54 -7.10 -7.68
CA SER A 17 -7.47 -7.18 -8.67
C SER A 17 -6.77 -5.84 -8.71
N VAL A 18 -5.46 -5.83 -8.49
CA VAL A 18 -4.64 -4.62 -8.48
C VAL A 18 -3.41 -4.83 -9.35
N ALA A 19 -3.02 -3.79 -10.08
CA ALA A 19 -1.73 -3.77 -10.78
C ALA A 19 -0.63 -3.38 -9.78
N LEU A 20 0.46 -4.14 -9.75
CA LEU A 20 1.60 -3.89 -8.88
C LEU A 20 2.82 -3.52 -9.73
N SER A 21 3.62 -2.56 -9.26
CA SER A 21 4.90 -2.25 -9.89
C SER A 21 5.87 -3.44 -9.79
N PRO A 22 6.87 -3.55 -10.68
CA PRO A 22 7.89 -4.60 -10.59
C PRO A 22 8.57 -4.64 -9.21
N THR A 23 8.94 -3.47 -8.68
CA THR A 23 9.54 -3.35 -7.34
C THR A 23 8.62 -3.90 -6.24
N SER A 24 7.31 -3.64 -6.33
CA SER A 24 6.36 -4.15 -5.34
C SER A 24 6.29 -5.67 -5.38
N LEU A 25 6.34 -6.28 -6.58
CA LEU A 25 6.38 -7.73 -6.73
C LEU A 25 7.64 -8.33 -6.12
N ASP A 26 8.81 -7.72 -6.35
CA ASP A 26 10.08 -8.19 -5.77
C ASP A 26 10.06 -8.17 -4.24
N VAL A 27 9.52 -7.09 -3.65
CA VAL A 27 9.36 -6.96 -2.20
C VAL A 27 8.43 -8.05 -1.66
N ILE A 28 7.27 -8.25 -2.30
CA ILE A 28 6.31 -9.30 -1.88
C ILE A 28 6.92 -10.70 -1.97
N GLU A 29 7.70 -10.99 -3.02
CA GLU A 29 8.37 -12.29 -3.17
C GLU A 29 9.44 -12.54 -2.09
N ARG A 30 10.18 -11.49 -1.71
CA ARG A 30 11.14 -11.57 -0.60
C ARG A 30 10.44 -11.82 0.73
N ILE A 31 9.37 -11.10 1.04
CA ILE A 31 8.58 -11.29 2.26
C ILE A 31 8.01 -12.71 2.30
N LYS A 32 7.39 -13.16 1.19
CA LYS A 32 6.84 -14.51 1.07
C LYS A 32 7.89 -15.58 1.36
N THR A 33 9.10 -15.41 0.82
CA THR A 33 10.21 -16.35 1.01
C THR A 33 10.72 -16.34 2.45
N ASN A 34 10.95 -15.15 3.03
CA ASN A 34 11.50 -15.00 4.37
C ASN A 34 10.56 -15.56 5.45
N PHE A 35 9.25 -15.33 5.31
CA PHE A 35 8.23 -15.78 6.25
C PHE A 35 7.58 -17.12 5.86
N ARG A 36 8.06 -17.75 4.77
CA ARG A 36 7.55 -19.03 4.24
C ARG A 36 6.03 -19.02 4.02
N LEU A 37 5.51 -17.91 3.51
CA LEU A 37 4.08 -17.73 3.29
C LEU A 37 3.60 -18.50 2.05
N PRO A 38 2.37 -19.05 2.07
CA PRO A 38 1.90 -19.98 1.04
C PRO A 38 1.57 -19.31 -0.30
N SER A 39 1.42 -17.99 -0.33
CA SER A 39 1.04 -17.25 -1.53
C SER A 39 1.44 -15.77 -1.46
N ARG A 40 1.41 -15.08 -2.61
CA ARG A 40 1.53 -13.61 -2.66
C ARG A 40 0.41 -12.92 -1.88
N GLU A 41 -0.81 -13.45 -1.99
CA GLU A 41 -1.97 -12.96 -1.26
C GLU A 41 -1.74 -13.03 0.26
N ALA A 42 -1.19 -14.14 0.77
CA ALA A 42 -0.84 -14.26 2.18
C ALA A 42 0.24 -13.24 2.60
N ALA A 43 1.22 -12.97 1.75
CA ALA A 43 2.22 -11.94 2.01
C ALA A 43 1.64 -10.52 2.02
N ILE A 44 0.75 -10.20 1.08
CA ILE A 44 0.05 -8.91 1.04
C ILE A 44 -0.82 -8.74 2.30
N ASN A 45 -1.62 -9.75 2.63
CA ASN A 45 -2.49 -9.72 3.82
C ASN A 45 -1.66 -9.56 5.10
N ALA A 46 -0.57 -10.31 5.27
CA ALA A 46 0.30 -10.20 6.44
C ALA A 46 0.89 -8.78 6.60
N VAL A 47 1.28 -8.12 5.51
CA VAL A 47 1.78 -6.74 5.55
C VAL A 47 0.67 -5.77 5.95
N LEU A 48 -0.52 -5.89 5.37
CA LEU A 48 -1.65 -5.01 5.69
C LEU A 48 -2.12 -5.21 7.14
N GLU A 49 -2.14 -6.44 7.63
CA GLU A 49 -2.47 -6.79 9.01
C GLU A 49 -1.40 -6.28 9.99
N LEU A 50 -0.12 -6.31 9.60
CA LEU A 50 0.97 -5.71 10.38
C LEU A 50 0.80 -4.19 10.49
N ILE A 51 0.53 -3.50 9.37
CA ILE A 51 0.28 -2.05 9.37
C ILE A 51 -0.94 -1.71 10.25
N HIS A 52 -1.99 -2.53 10.23
CA HIS A 52 -3.18 -2.31 11.04
C HIS A 52 -2.96 -2.56 12.54
N SER A 53 -2.12 -3.54 12.89
CA SER A 53 -1.89 -3.91 14.29
C SER A 53 -0.80 -3.07 14.97
N ASP A 54 0.12 -2.48 14.22
CA ASP A 54 1.18 -1.62 14.75
C ASP A 54 0.76 -0.14 14.78
N MET A 55 0.72 0.46 15.96
CA MET A 55 0.27 1.84 16.16
C MET A 55 1.14 2.87 15.41
N PHE A 56 2.46 2.63 15.32
CA PHE A 56 3.37 3.56 14.67
C PHE A 56 3.22 3.49 13.15
N LEU A 57 3.16 2.28 12.58
CA LEU A 57 2.91 2.10 11.15
C LEU A 57 1.54 2.63 10.76
N TRP A 58 0.51 2.33 11.56
CA TRP A 58 -0.83 2.86 11.32
C TRP A 58 -0.82 4.39 11.25
N HIS A 59 -0.16 5.04 12.21
CA HIS A 59 -0.05 6.50 12.22
C HIS A 59 0.71 7.02 10.99
N GLU A 60 1.84 6.41 10.62
CA GLU A 60 2.63 6.78 9.43
C GLU A 60 1.80 6.71 8.14
N PHE A 61 1.03 5.64 7.93
CA PHE A 61 0.26 5.47 6.70
C PHE A 61 -1.08 6.22 6.68
N MET A 62 -1.72 6.44 7.84
CA MET A 62 -3.09 6.97 7.91
C MET A 62 -3.17 8.43 8.37
N SER A 63 -2.17 8.95 9.08
CA SER A 63 -2.22 10.30 9.67
C SER A 63 -1.61 11.37 8.77
N HIS A 64 -0.77 10.98 7.80
CA HIS A 64 -0.29 11.89 6.77
C HIS A 64 -1.35 12.07 5.68
N ARG A 65 -2.18 13.12 5.82
CA ARG A 65 -2.88 13.70 4.66
C ARG A 65 -1.80 14.05 3.63
N PRO A 66 -1.82 13.52 2.39
CA PRO A 66 -0.86 13.94 1.38
C PRO A 66 -0.96 15.46 1.22
N PRO A 67 0.16 16.19 1.07
CA PRO A 67 0.10 17.60 0.77
C PRO A 67 -0.80 17.78 -0.45
N ASP A 68 -1.71 18.75 -0.37
CA ASP A 68 -2.63 19.07 -1.43
C ASP A 68 -1.82 19.55 -2.65
N LEU A 69 -1.48 18.62 -3.54
CA LEU A 69 -0.66 18.86 -4.73
C LEU A 69 -1.31 19.87 -5.69
N THR A 70 -2.58 20.24 -5.46
CA THR A 70 -3.26 21.29 -6.21
C THR A 70 -2.77 22.71 -5.88
N LYS A 71 -2.00 22.91 -4.80
CA LYS A 71 -1.52 24.23 -4.37
C LYS A 71 -0.10 24.60 -4.81
N GLN A 72 0.62 23.74 -5.54
CA GLN A 72 2.00 24.02 -5.96
C GLN A 72 2.16 24.74 -7.31
N THR A 73 1.08 25.00 -8.04
CA THR A 73 1.12 25.76 -9.31
C THR A 73 0.58 27.18 -9.15
N VAL A 74 1.24 27.99 -8.33
CA VAL A 74 1.27 29.45 -8.56
C VAL A 74 2.66 29.94 -8.17
N GLY A 75 3.63 29.71 -9.04
CA GLY A 75 4.87 30.48 -9.03
C GLY A 75 4.52 31.89 -9.49
N GLU A 76 4.55 32.85 -8.58
CA GLU A 76 4.46 34.27 -8.88
C GLU A 76 5.58 34.67 -9.85
N PRO A 77 5.30 35.36 -10.96
CA PRO A 77 6.35 36.04 -11.71
C PRO A 77 6.79 37.28 -10.91
N GLY A 78 8.03 37.25 -10.40
CA GLY A 78 8.62 38.39 -9.71
C GLY A 78 8.76 39.61 -10.64
N PRO A 79 8.45 40.83 -10.18
CA PRO A 79 8.64 42.03 -10.98
C PRO A 79 10.08 42.57 -10.84
N ASP A 80 10.47 43.32 -11.86
CA ASP A 80 11.60 44.26 -11.94
C ASP A 80 13.02 43.73 -12.07
N ARG A 81 13.51 43.76 -13.32
CA ARG A 81 14.74 44.49 -13.64
C ARG A 81 14.53 45.34 -14.89
N ALA A 82 14.20 46.60 -14.68
CA ALA A 82 14.57 47.68 -15.58
C ALA A 82 15.78 48.37 -14.94
N ASP A 83 16.92 48.34 -15.64
CA ASP A 83 17.99 49.35 -15.63
C ASP A 83 18.93 49.07 -16.82
#